data_AF-A0A3R9NUF0-F1
#
_entry.id   AF-A0A3R9NUF0-F1
#
_cell.length_a   1.000
_cell.length_b   1.000
_cell.length_c   1.000
_cell.angle_alpha   90.00
_cell.angle_beta   90.00
_cell.angle_gamma   90.00
#
_symmetry.space_group_name_H-M   'P 1'
#
loop_
_entity.id
_entity.type
_entity.pdbx_description
1 polymer ?
#
loop_
_entity_poly.entity_id
_entity_poly.type
_entity_poly.pdbx_seq_one_letter_code
_entity_poly.pdbx_strand_id
1 'polypeptide(L)'
;MLYKTLLATGLRIRECLALEWSDIDLQNGTIDINKTLNILNQVNSPKTKSSYRVLDIDHKTVLMLRLYRARQAENGRNIGLTYEKVFSDSFDNYVNTRKVDYRLHKHLKSANCTDLGFHAFRHTHASILLNAGLPYKEIQTRLGHAKISVTMDTYSHLSKENQKRAVSFFENALEKIKSS
;
A
#
# COMPACT_ATOMS: atom_id res chain seq x y z
N MET A 1 4.43 11.85 -2.17
CA MET A 1 3.29 11.03 -2.66
C MET A 1 3.55 9.55 -2.50
N LEU A 2 4.64 9.01 -3.06
CA LEU A 2 5.00 7.59 -2.95
C LEU A 2 4.86 6.98 -1.55
N TYR A 3 5.49 7.56 -0.52
CA TYR A 3 5.43 7.00 0.85
C TYR A 3 4.01 6.99 1.44
N LYS A 4 3.22 8.03 1.15
CA LYS A 4 1.82 8.11 1.60
C LYS A 4 0.97 7.03 0.92
N THR A 5 1.16 6.82 -0.38
CA THR A 5 0.48 5.76 -1.12
C THR A 5 0.84 4.39 -0.59
N LEU A 6 2.14 4.11 -0.34
CA LEU A 6 2.58 2.85 0.26
C LEU A 6 1.96 2.62 1.64
N LEU A 7 1.90 3.66 2.48
CA LEU A 7 1.31 3.56 3.80
C LEU A 7 -0.20 3.31 3.77
N ALA A 8 -0.94 3.92 2.83
CA ALA A 8 -2.40 3.78 2.73
C ALA A 8 -2.85 2.46 2.10
N THR A 9 -1.99 1.83 1.30
CA THR A 9 -2.34 0.68 0.47
C THR A 9 -1.66 -0.62 0.91
N GLY A 10 -0.50 -0.52 1.56
CA GLY A 10 0.34 -1.67 1.89
C GLY A 10 1.00 -2.33 0.68
N LEU A 11 1.06 -1.67 -0.48
CA LEU A 11 1.72 -2.21 -1.67
C LEU A 11 3.20 -2.51 -1.44
N ARG A 12 3.73 -3.50 -2.17
CA ARG A 12 5.19 -3.64 -2.28
C ARG A 12 5.73 -2.48 -3.10
N ILE A 13 6.94 -2.01 -2.79
CA ILE A 13 7.56 -0.87 -3.49
C ILE A 13 7.58 -1.04 -5.02
N ARG A 14 7.90 -2.23 -5.52
CA ARG A 14 7.95 -2.53 -6.96
C ARG A 14 6.59 -2.66 -7.62
N GLU A 15 5.53 -2.98 -6.87
CA GLU A 15 4.14 -2.92 -7.36
C GLU A 15 3.75 -1.45 -7.47
N CYS A 16 4.00 -0.66 -6.43
CA CYS A 16 3.67 0.76 -6.37
C CYS A 16 4.39 1.56 -7.48
N LEU A 17 5.70 1.33 -7.69
CA LEU A 17 6.46 1.98 -8.75
C LEU A 17 6.04 1.56 -10.16
N ALA A 18 5.35 0.42 -10.32
CA ALA A 18 4.87 -0.03 -11.62
C ALA A 18 3.53 0.61 -12.02
N LEU A 19 2.87 1.33 -11.12
CA LEU A 19 1.54 1.91 -11.37
C LEU A 19 1.57 2.98 -12.48
N GLU A 20 0.60 2.87 -13.37
CA GLU A 20 0.20 3.87 -14.34
C GLU A 20 -1.15 4.47 -13.97
N TRP A 21 -1.45 5.66 -14.49
CA TRP A 21 -2.73 6.31 -14.24
C TRP A 21 -3.92 5.52 -14.79
N SER A 22 -3.69 4.63 -15.76
CA SER A 22 -4.67 3.67 -16.29
C SER A 22 -5.06 2.59 -15.27
N ASP A 23 -4.20 2.29 -14.29
CA ASP A 23 -4.49 1.30 -13.25
C ASP A 23 -5.32 1.88 -12.08
N ILE A 24 -5.60 3.19 -12.09
CA ILE A 24 -6.24 3.89 -10.97
C ILE A 24 -7.57 4.50 -11.39
N ASP A 25 -8.65 3.98 -10.84
CA ASP A 25 -9.96 4.60 -10.94
C ASP A 25 -10.14 5.61 -9.79
N LEU A 26 -9.84 6.88 -10.08
CA LEU A 26 -10.00 7.98 -9.11
C LEU A 26 -11.47 8.39 -8.90
N GLN A 27 -12.41 7.86 -9.68
CA GLN A 27 -13.84 8.09 -9.47
C GLN A 27 -14.38 7.10 -8.45
N ASN A 28 -14.10 5.81 -8.64
CA ASN A 28 -14.55 4.74 -7.75
C ASN A 28 -13.59 4.49 -6.58
N GLY A 29 -12.39 5.08 -6.60
CA GLY A 29 -11.41 4.97 -5.53
C GLY A 29 -10.75 3.60 -5.48
N THR A 30 -10.36 3.06 -6.63
CA THR A 30 -9.72 1.74 -6.72
C THR A 30 -8.37 1.79 -7.42
N ILE A 31 -7.50 0.84 -7.09
CA ILE A 31 -6.22 0.61 -7.75
C ILE A 31 -6.15 -0.86 -8.17
N ASP A 32 -5.97 -1.10 -9.46
CA ASP A 32 -5.71 -2.44 -10.00
C ASP A 32 -4.21 -2.78 -9.93
N ILE A 33 -3.87 -3.84 -9.20
CA ILE A 33 -2.50 -4.31 -9.05
C ILE A 33 -2.28 -5.49 -9.98
N ASN A 34 -1.87 -5.18 -11.21
CA ASN A 34 -1.68 -6.15 -12.28
C ASN A 34 -0.22 -6.32 -12.75
N LYS A 35 0.71 -5.52 -12.22
CA LYS A 35 2.12 -5.48 -12.66
C LYS A 35 3.13 -5.16 -11.55
N THR A 36 4.40 -5.49 -11.80
CA THR A 36 5.51 -5.21 -10.88
C THR A 36 6.81 -4.96 -11.63
N LEU A 37 7.69 -4.11 -11.10
CA LEU A 37 9.01 -3.87 -11.68
C LEU A 37 10.06 -4.88 -11.23
N ASN A 38 10.86 -5.39 -12.16
CA ASN A 38 12.07 -6.16 -11.85
C ASN A 38 13.26 -5.24 -11.51
N ILE A 39 14.41 -5.82 -11.12
CA ILE A 39 15.59 -5.05 -10.69
C ILE A 39 16.18 -4.14 -11.79
N LEU A 40 15.84 -4.42 -13.05
CA LEU A 40 16.23 -3.68 -14.24
C LEU A 40 15.15 -2.66 -14.67
N ASN A 41 14.15 -2.39 -13.83
CA ASN A 41 12.99 -1.53 -14.11
C ASN A 41 12.11 -1.99 -15.28
N GLN A 42 12.14 -3.28 -15.63
CA GLN A 42 11.23 -3.82 -16.63
C GLN A 42 9.92 -4.25 -15.97
N VAL A 43 8.81 -3.98 -16.65
CA VAL A 43 7.47 -4.40 -16.23
C VAL A 43 7.34 -5.91 -16.40
N ASN A 44 6.97 -6.59 -15.33
CA ASN A 44 6.67 -8.00 -15.33
C ASN A 44 5.27 -8.25 -14.81
N SER A 45 4.66 -9.33 -15.29
CA SER A 45 3.47 -9.90 -14.68
C SER A 45 3.79 -10.39 -13.25
N PRO A 46 2.89 -10.20 -12.27
CA PRO A 46 3.07 -10.71 -10.93
C PRO A 46 3.28 -12.23 -10.93
N LYS A 47 4.21 -12.69 -10.08
CA LYS A 47 4.66 -14.10 -10.05
C LYS A 47 3.57 -15.09 -9.61
N THR A 48 2.49 -14.62 -8.97
CA THR A 48 1.44 -15.49 -8.43
C THR A 48 0.06 -14.92 -8.71
N LYS A 49 -0.94 -15.79 -8.87
CA LYS A 49 -2.35 -15.39 -9.00
C LYS A 49 -2.81 -14.47 -7.87
N SER A 50 -2.37 -14.74 -6.65
CA SER A 50 -2.71 -13.95 -5.45
C SER A 50 -2.18 -12.51 -5.47
N SER A 51 -1.26 -12.19 -6.39
CA SER A 51 -0.69 -10.85 -6.50
C SER A 51 -1.58 -9.93 -7.35
N TYR A 52 -2.40 -10.49 -8.26
CA TYR A 52 -3.45 -9.76 -8.96
C TYR A 52 -4.58 -9.43 -8.00
N ARG A 53 -4.88 -8.14 -7.83
CA ARG A 53 -5.94 -7.68 -6.92
C ARG A 53 -6.33 -6.24 -7.22
N VAL A 54 -7.59 -5.93 -6.98
CA VAL A 54 -8.08 -4.55 -6.94
C VAL A 54 -8.17 -4.12 -5.48
N LEU A 55 -7.67 -2.92 -5.18
CA LEU A 55 -7.68 -2.35 -3.84
C LEU A 55 -8.55 -1.10 -3.79
N ASP A 56 -9.51 -1.08 -2.87
CA ASP A 56 -10.18 0.17 -2.49
C ASP A 56 -9.22 1.05 -1.68
N ILE A 57 -9.24 2.35 -2.00
CA ILE A 57 -8.49 3.40 -1.33
C ILE A 57 -9.45 4.45 -0.75
N ASP A 58 -9.08 4.99 0.40
CA ASP A 58 -9.90 5.97 1.09
C ASP A 58 -9.94 7.32 0.35
N HIS A 59 -10.96 8.12 0.67
CA HIS A 59 -11.17 9.42 0.04
C HIS A 59 -9.96 10.37 0.14
N LYS A 60 -9.19 10.35 1.25
CA LYS A 60 -8.01 11.22 1.39
C LYS A 60 -6.90 10.77 0.45
N THR A 61 -6.73 9.45 0.25
CA THR A 61 -5.79 8.92 -0.74
C THR A 61 -6.19 9.28 -2.16
N VAL A 62 -7.49 9.20 -2.51
CA VAL A 62 -8.01 9.64 -3.81
C VAL A 62 -7.71 11.13 -4.05
N LEU A 63 -8.03 12.01 -3.09
CA LEU A 63 -7.77 13.44 -3.20
C LEU A 63 -6.27 13.73 -3.39
N MET A 64 -5.43 13.06 -2.61
CA MET A 64 -3.97 13.18 -2.71
C MET A 64 -3.46 12.79 -4.10
N LEU A 65 -3.98 11.70 -4.67
CA LEU A 65 -3.61 11.25 -6.01
C LEU A 65 -4.14 12.19 -7.11
N ARG A 66 -5.34 12.76 -6.96
CA ARG A 66 -5.86 13.79 -7.88
C ARG A 66 -4.96 15.02 -7.92
N LEU A 67 -4.59 15.54 -6.75
CA LEU A 67 -3.67 16.69 -6.65
C LEU A 67 -2.30 16.37 -7.26
N TYR A 68 -1.83 15.13 -7.10
CA TYR A 68 -0.57 14.71 -7.67
C TYR A 68 -0.62 14.61 -9.20
N ARG A 69 -1.70 14.03 -9.76
CA ARG A 69 -1.94 13.97 -11.21
C ARG A 69 -2.01 15.37 -11.83
N ALA A 70 -2.70 16.30 -11.16
CA ALA A 70 -2.77 17.69 -11.60
C ALA A 70 -1.39 18.36 -11.67
N ARG A 71 -0.55 18.13 -10.65
CA ARG A 71 0.85 18.63 -10.63
C ARG A 71 1.70 18.01 -11.74
N GLN A 72 1.56 16.71 -12.01
CA GLN A 72 2.24 16.08 -13.14
C GLN A 72 1.80 16.69 -14.47
N ALA A 73 0.50 16.93 -14.66
CA ALA A 73 0.00 17.58 -15.88
C ALA A 73 0.58 19.00 -16.05
N GLU A 74 0.69 19.79 -14.97
CA GLU A 74 1.33 21.10 -15.01
C GLU A 74 2.82 21.02 -15.38
N ASN A 75 3.58 20.14 -14.72
CA ASN A 75 4.98 19.93 -15.04
C ASN A 75 5.18 19.46 -16.48
N GLY A 76 4.30 18.58 -16.95
CA GLY A 76 4.34 18.00 -18.29
C GLY A 76 4.11 19.05 -19.37
N ARG A 77 3.15 19.97 -19.18
CA ARG A 77 2.93 21.10 -20.10
C ARG A 77 4.17 21.95 -20.32
N ASN A 78 4.96 22.18 -19.27
CA ASN A 78 6.19 22.99 -19.37
C ASN A 78 7.28 22.35 -20.24
N ILE A 79 7.22 21.03 -20.47
CA ILE A 79 8.24 20.28 -21.22
C ILE A 79 7.66 19.47 -22.39
N GLY A 80 6.37 19.67 -22.73
CA GLY A 80 5.69 18.93 -23.79
C GLY A 80 5.49 17.44 -23.53
N LEU A 81 5.40 17.02 -22.26
CA LEU A 81 5.27 15.62 -21.83
C LEU A 81 3.90 15.35 -21.21
N THR A 82 3.34 14.17 -21.47
CA THR A 82 2.21 13.63 -20.69
C THR A 82 2.71 12.46 -19.85
N TYR A 83 2.53 12.54 -18.53
CA TYR A 83 2.91 11.45 -17.64
C TYR A 83 1.88 10.33 -17.67
N GLU A 84 2.29 9.12 -18.02
CA GLU A 84 1.46 7.93 -17.92
C GLU A 84 1.67 7.23 -16.57
N LYS A 85 2.89 7.31 -16.03
CA LYS A 85 3.29 6.61 -14.81
C LYS A 85 2.99 7.47 -13.59
N VAL A 86 2.44 6.83 -12.56
CA VAL A 86 2.08 7.52 -11.31
C VAL A 86 3.35 7.98 -10.61
N PHE A 87 4.36 7.11 -10.49
CA PHE A 87 5.63 7.41 -9.82
C PHE A 87 6.80 7.29 -10.79
N SER A 88 7.00 8.34 -11.60
CA SER A 88 8.07 8.43 -12.58
C SER A 88 9.20 9.37 -12.15
N ASP A 89 10.26 9.40 -12.97
CA ASP A 89 11.16 10.55 -13.02
C ASP A 89 10.54 11.71 -13.84
N SER A 90 11.32 12.77 -14.05
CA SER A 90 10.85 13.96 -14.77
C SER A 90 10.52 13.71 -16.25
N PHE A 91 10.92 12.57 -16.81
CA PHE A 91 10.74 12.21 -18.22
C PHE A 91 9.81 11.01 -18.40
N ASP A 92 8.94 10.76 -17.42
CA ASP A 92 7.99 9.65 -17.42
C ASP A 92 8.64 8.25 -17.53
N ASN A 93 9.86 8.07 -17.01
CA ASN A 93 10.48 6.75 -16.87
C ASN A 93 10.24 6.15 -15.49
N TYR A 94 10.23 4.82 -15.39
CA TYR A 94 10.19 4.14 -14.10
C TYR A 94 11.43 4.47 -13.27
N VAL A 95 11.19 4.85 -12.02
CA VAL A 95 12.28 5.18 -11.11
C VAL A 95 12.98 3.91 -10.62
N ASN A 96 14.31 3.91 -10.66
CA ASN A 96 15.11 2.83 -10.11
C ASN A 96 14.89 2.66 -8.60
N THR A 97 14.51 1.44 -8.17
CA THR A 97 14.23 1.15 -6.77
C THR A 97 15.41 1.45 -5.84
N ARG A 98 16.66 1.25 -6.27
CA ARG A 98 17.85 1.56 -5.45
C ARG A 98 17.99 3.07 -5.19
N LYS A 99 17.68 3.92 -6.18
CA LYS A 99 17.66 5.38 -6.00
C LYS A 99 16.56 5.80 -5.02
N VAL A 100 15.44 5.06 -5.00
CA VAL A 100 14.31 5.31 -4.11
C VAL A 100 14.62 4.81 -2.68
N ASP A 101 15.27 3.66 -2.54
CA ASP A 101 15.80 3.12 -1.27
C ASP A 101 16.80 4.08 -0.64
N TYR A 102 17.82 4.50 -1.39
CA TYR A 102 18.82 5.44 -0.89
C TYR A 102 18.20 6.72 -0.34
N ARG A 103 17.20 7.28 -1.05
CA ARG A 103 16.45 8.45 -0.59
C ARG A 103 15.64 8.14 0.68
N LEU A 104 15.02 6.97 0.78
CA LEU A 104 14.29 6.58 1.99
C LEU A 104 15.22 6.53 3.19
N HIS A 105 16.36 5.84 3.10
CA HIS A 105 17.34 5.74 4.18
C HIS A 105 17.82 7.12 4.65
N LYS A 106 18.09 8.03 3.70
CA LYS A 106 18.44 9.42 4.02
C LYS A 106 17.32 10.14 4.78
N HIS A 107 16.07 10.00 4.32
CA HIS A 107 14.91 10.63 4.97
C HIS A 107 14.67 10.07 6.37
N LEU A 108 14.74 8.75 6.55
CA LEU A 108 14.56 8.09 7.86
C LEU A 108 15.65 8.53 8.85
N LYS A 109 16.90 8.57 8.40
CA LYS A 109 18.02 9.09 9.20
C LYS A 109 17.78 10.54 9.62
N SER A 110 17.35 11.41 8.70
CA SER A 110 17.07 12.82 9.02
C SER A 110 15.89 13.01 9.97
N ALA A 111 14.93 12.08 9.95
CA ALA A 111 13.77 12.08 10.84
C ALA A 111 14.03 11.38 12.19
N ASN A 112 15.27 10.91 12.42
CA ASN A 112 15.64 10.10 13.58
C ASN A 112 14.71 8.88 13.80
N CYS A 113 14.28 8.27 12.69
CA CYS A 113 13.44 7.08 12.69
C CYS A 113 14.30 5.82 12.51
N THR A 114 13.86 4.71 13.10
CA THR A 114 14.45 3.40 12.84
C THR A 114 14.36 3.06 11.37
N ASP A 115 15.47 2.61 10.81
CA ASP A 115 15.55 2.28 9.40
C ASP A 115 15.10 0.85 9.12
N LEU A 116 13.87 0.72 8.64
CA LEU A 116 13.23 -0.57 8.34
C LEU A 116 12.94 -0.74 6.84
N GLY A 117 13.47 0.16 6.00
CA GLY A 117 13.27 0.14 4.54
C GLY A 117 11.80 0.22 4.11
N PHE A 118 11.50 -0.12 2.84
CA PHE A 118 10.14 -0.02 2.32
C PHE A 118 9.17 -1.06 2.87
N HIS A 119 9.66 -2.19 3.35
CA HIS A 119 8.82 -3.21 3.97
C HIS A 119 8.08 -2.65 5.20
N ALA A 120 8.67 -1.66 5.88
CA ALA A 120 8.06 -0.98 7.01
C ALA A 120 6.67 -0.43 6.71
N PHE A 121 6.47 0.26 5.57
CA PHE A 121 5.16 0.85 5.23
C PHE A 121 4.06 -0.21 5.12
N ARG A 122 4.40 -1.35 4.52
CA ARG A 122 3.48 -2.49 4.40
C ARG A 122 3.20 -3.13 5.76
N HIS A 123 4.22 -3.27 6.60
CA HIS A 123 4.04 -3.74 7.97
C HIS A 123 3.14 -2.80 8.78
N THR A 124 3.40 -1.50 8.73
CA THR A 124 2.59 -0.50 9.42
C THR A 124 1.15 -0.52 8.93
N HIS A 125 0.90 -0.56 7.62
CA HIS A 125 -0.45 -0.66 7.05
C HIS A 125 -1.20 -1.89 7.61
N ALA A 126 -0.55 -3.05 7.57
CA ALA A 126 -1.14 -4.30 8.06
C ALA A 126 -1.39 -4.29 9.56
N SER A 127 -0.45 -3.78 10.36
CA SER A 127 -0.59 -3.65 11.81
C SER A 127 -1.74 -2.70 12.18
N ILE A 128 -1.90 -1.59 11.46
CA ILE A 128 -3.04 -0.68 11.66
C ILE A 128 -4.36 -1.40 11.41
N LEU A 129 -4.50 -2.11 10.28
CA LEU A 129 -5.72 -2.85 9.96
C LEU A 129 -6.00 -3.95 10.98
N LEU A 130 -4.98 -4.71 11.39
CA LEU A 130 -5.14 -5.77 12.37
C LEU A 130 -5.56 -5.22 13.74
N ASN A 131 -4.95 -4.11 14.16
CA ASN A 131 -5.31 -3.43 15.42
C ASN A 131 -6.70 -2.79 15.36
N ALA A 132 -7.20 -2.46 14.16
CA ALA A 132 -8.58 -2.04 13.95
C ALA A 132 -9.57 -3.22 13.93
N GLY A 133 -9.08 -4.46 14.04
CA GLY A 133 -9.90 -5.66 14.14
C GLY A 133 -10.16 -6.37 12.81
N LEU A 134 -9.49 -6.00 11.72
CA LEU A 134 -9.65 -6.72 10.45
C LEU A 134 -9.14 -8.16 10.55
N PRO A 135 -9.90 -9.14 10.02
CA PRO A 135 -9.45 -10.52 9.98
C PRO A 135 -8.14 -10.71 9.20
N TYR A 136 -7.29 -11.61 9.67
CA TYR A 136 -6.03 -11.97 8.99
C TYR A 136 -6.23 -12.35 7.51
N LYS A 137 -7.37 -12.97 7.17
CA LYS A 137 -7.69 -13.38 5.80
C LYS A 137 -7.92 -12.18 4.88
N GLU A 138 -8.60 -11.15 5.35
CA GLU A 138 -8.83 -9.92 4.59
C GLU A 138 -7.52 -9.16 4.39
N ILE A 139 -6.70 -9.06 5.44
CA ILE A 139 -5.36 -8.47 5.35
C ILE A 139 -4.48 -9.26 4.37
N GLN A 140 -4.52 -10.60 4.42
CA GLN A 140 -3.80 -11.45 3.46
C GLN A 140 -4.18 -11.12 2.01
N THR A 141 -5.49 -11.04 1.73
CA THR A 141 -6.02 -10.72 0.40
C THR A 141 -5.60 -9.33 -0.03
N ARG A 142 -5.79 -8.31 0.83
CA ARG A 142 -5.39 -6.91 0.54
C ARG A 142 -3.90 -6.78 0.25
N LEU A 143 -3.07 -7.51 0.99
CA LEU A 143 -1.63 -7.50 0.81
C LEU A 143 -1.17 -8.35 -0.40
N GLY A 144 -1.98 -9.30 -0.87
CA GLY A 144 -1.56 -10.24 -1.92
C GLY A 144 -0.50 -11.23 -1.44
N HIS A 145 -0.63 -11.73 -0.20
CA HIS A 145 0.18 -12.83 0.31
C HIS A 145 -0.38 -14.17 -0.21
N ALA A 146 0.48 -15.00 -0.80
CA ALA A 146 0.06 -16.31 -1.31
C ALA A 146 -0.42 -17.26 -0.21
N LYS A 147 0.20 -17.20 0.98
CA LYS A 147 -0.14 -18.00 2.14
C LYS A 147 -0.56 -17.09 3.30
N ILE A 148 -1.58 -17.50 4.06
CA ILE A 148 -2.03 -16.79 5.25
C ILE A 148 -0.98 -16.79 6.37
N SER A 149 -0.18 -17.86 6.45
CA SER A 149 0.90 -18.00 7.44
C SER A 149 1.85 -16.82 7.39
N VAL A 150 2.21 -16.31 6.21
CA VAL A 150 3.06 -15.11 6.06
C VAL A 150 2.49 -13.93 6.84
N THR A 151 1.17 -13.71 6.78
CA THR A 151 0.51 -12.64 7.55
C THR A 151 0.47 -12.99 9.04
N MET A 152 0.06 -14.20 9.39
CA MET A 152 -0.06 -14.61 10.81
C MET A 152 1.28 -14.61 11.54
N ASP A 153 2.31 -15.22 10.96
CA ASP A 153 3.65 -15.32 11.53
C ASP A 153 4.24 -13.93 11.78
N THR A 154 4.06 -13.02 10.81
CA THR A 154 4.55 -11.63 10.89
C THR A 154 3.88 -10.83 12.02
N TYR A 155 2.57 -11.00 12.24
CA TYR A 155 1.80 -10.18 13.18
C TYR A 155 1.27 -10.97 14.39
N SER A 156 1.89 -12.12 14.67
CA SER A 156 1.50 -13.03 15.75
C SER A 156 1.57 -12.38 17.14
N HIS A 157 2.52 -11.46 17.35
CA HIS A 157 2.66 -10.70 18.59
C HIS A 157 1.44 -9.82 18.90
N LEU A 158 0.77 -9.28 17.89
CA LEU A 158 -0.45 -8.47 18.04
C LEU A 158 -1.66 -9.34 18.43
N SER A 159 -1.63 -10.65 18.16
CA SER A 159 -2.70 -11.58 18.53
C SER A 159 -2.88 -11.72 20.05
N LYS A 160 -1.82 -11.56 20.84
CA LYS A 160 -1.89 -11.65 22.31
C LYS A 160 -2.73 -10.52 22.90
N GLU A 161 -2.64 -9.32 22.30
CA GLU A 161 -3.44 -8.16 22.70
C GLU A 161 -4.92 -8.33 22.30
N ASN A 162 -5.17 -9.02 21.17
CA ASN A 162 -6.52 -9.34 20.70
C ASN A 162 -7.27 -10.36 21.58
N GLN A 163 -6.57 -11.22 22.35
CA GLN A 163 -7.25 -12.17 23.25
C GLN A 163 -8.10 -11.47 24.32
N LYS A 164 -7.62 -10.35 24.89
CA LYS A 164 -8.41 -9.56 25.86
C LYS A 164 -9.62 -8.92 25.20
N ARG A 165 -9.49 -8.46 23.95
CA ARG A 165 -10.61 -7.89 23.18
C ARG A 165 -11.65 -8.93 22.80
N ALA A 166 -11.26 -10.17 22.56
CA ALA A 166 -12.19 -11.24 22.21
C ALA A 166 -13.25 -11.48 23.31
N VAL A 167 -12.85 -11.36 24.58
CA VAL A 167 -13.77 -11.44 25.72
C VAL A 167 -14.79 -10.30 25.68
N SER A 168 -14.32 -9.06 25.50
CA SER A 168 -15.22 -7.89 25.40
C SER A 168 -16.14 -7.93 24.17
N PHE A 169 -15.70 -8.52 23.05
CA PHE A 169 -16.56 -8.73 21.88
C PHE A 169 -17.69 -9.71 22.17
N PHE A 170 -17.42 -10.80 22.88
CA PHE A 170 -18.44 -11.77 23.27
C PHE A 170 -19.47 -11.16 24.23
N GLU A 171 -19.02 -10.39 25.22
CA GLU A 171 -19.90 -9.66 26.15
C GLU A 171 -20.84 -8.70 25.40
N ASN A 172 -20.29 -7.86 24.52
CA ASN A 172 -21.07 -6.93 23.69
C ASN A 172 -22.06 -7.65 22.76
N ALA A 173 -21.69 -8.80 22.22
CA ALA A 173 -22.58 -9.60 21.36
C ALA A 173 -23.76 -10.16 22.16
N LEU A 174 -23.53 -10.66 23.37
CA LEU A 174 -24.59 -11.13 24.27
C LEU A 174 -25.54 -10.00 24.70
N GLU A 175 -25.01 -8.82 24.97
CA GLU A 175 -25.84 -7.65 25.31
C GLU A 175 -26.79 -7.26 24.17
N LYS A 176 -26.29 -7.24 22.92
CA LYS A 176 -27.12 -6.95 21.73
C LYS A 176 -28.21 -8.00 21.50
N ILE A 177 -27.93 -9.27 21.78
CA ILE A 177 -28.92 -10.35 21.65
C ILE A 177 -30.02 -10.21 22.72
N LYS A 178 -29.69 -9.75 23.93
CA LYS A 178 -30.68 -9.54 25.00
C LYS A 178 -31.54 -8.29 24.82
N SER A 179 -31.09 -7.34 24.01
CA SER A 179 -31.77 -6.07 23.73
C SER A 179 -32.51 -6.04 22.38
N SER A 180 -32.53 -7.18 21.66
CA SER A 180 -33.35 -7.45 20.47
C SER A 180 -34.51 -8.37 20.84
#